data_AF-A0A6V8K4H6-F1
#
_entry.id   AF-A0A6V8K4H6-F1
#
_cell.length_a   1.000
_cell.length_b   1.000
_cell.length_c   1.000
_cell.angle_alpha   90.00
_cell.angle_beta   90.00
_cell.angle_gamma   90.00
#
_symmetry.space_group_name_H-M   'P 1'
#
loop_
_entity.id
_entity.type
_entity.pdbx_description
1 polymer ?
#
loop_
_entity_poly.entity_id
_entity_poly.type
_entity_poly.pdbx_seq_one_letter_code
_entity_poly.pdbx_strand_id
1 'polypeptide(L)'
;MAKEKFELVFLAGGLLLDVLANRLRRDPATPREAVGAAMFTLDQTFEERRGHLVDPRGVSDQIDVIKAELCSDKPHKLVLEAYLDELSGRAGADAELSEAVARLREAVRRWQS
;
A
#
# COMPACT_ATOMS: atom_id res chain seq x y z
N MET A 1 6.68 47.53 -11.59
CA MET A 1 5.62 46.94 -10.74
C MET A 1 5.67 45.42 -10.84
N ALA A 2 6.55 44.76 -10.08
CA ALA A 2 6.84 43.32 -10.18
C ALA A 2 6.99 42.66 -8.79
N LYS A 3 6.26 43.15 -7.78
CA LYS A 3 6.29 42.59 -6.42
C LYS A 3 5.04 41.77 -6.04
N GLU A 4 3.91 41.95 -6.73
CA GLU A 4 2.65 41.31 -6.33
C GLU A 4 2.46 39.88 -6.86
N LYS A 5 3.27 39.43 -7.82
CA LYS A 5 3.13 38.09 -8.43
C LYS A 5 3.87 36.98 -7.68
N PHE A 6 4.81 37.32 -6.78
CA PHE A 6 5.63 36.32 -6.09
C PHE A 6 4.99 35.78 -4.80
N GLU A 7 4.11 36.53 -4.14
CA GLU A 7 3.49 36.08 -2.88
C GLU A 7 2.35 35.08 -3.09
N LEU A 8 1.67 35.11 -4.23
CA LEU A 8 0.56 34.18 -4.52
C LEU A 8 1.04 32.74 -4.76
N VAL A 9 2.28 32.56 -5.23
CA VAL A 9 2.84 31.23 -5.53
C VAL A 9 3.27 30.51 -4.25
N PHE A 10 3.74 31.24 -3.23
CA PHE A 10 4.10 30.66 -1.94
C PHE A 10 2.88 30.26 -1.10
N LEU A 11 1.79 31.04 -1.15
CA LEU A 11 0.53 30.68 -0.48
C LEU A 11 -0.16 29.47 -1.12
N ALA A 12 -0.17 29.38 -2.45
CA ALA A 12 -0.72 28.23 -3.15
C ALA A 12 0.13 26.95 -2.97
N GLY A 13 1.46 27.09 -2.98
CA GLY A 13 2.39 25.98 -2.71
C GLY A 13 2.31 25.46 -1.27
N GLY A 14 2.17 26.36 -0.30
CA GLY A 14 2.00 26.01 1.11
C GLY A 14 0.69 25.26 1.39
N LEU A 15 -0.42 25.71 0.81
CA LEU A 15 -1.72 25.02 0.94
C LEU A 15 -1.72 23.62 0.29
N LEU A 16 -1.08 23.45 -0.86
CA LEU A 16 -0.95 22.13 -1.49
C LEU A 16 -0.09 21.18 -0.66
N LEU A 17 1.01 21.67 -0.08
CA LEU A 17 1.85 20.89 0.82
C LEU A 17 1.14 20.54 2.12
N ASP A 18 0.36 21.47 2.70
CA ASP A 18 -0.44 21.21 3.89
C ASP A 18 -1.59 20.24 3.62
N VAL A 19 -2.23 20.28 2.45
CA VAL A 19 -3.27 19.31 2.06
C VAL A 19 -2.66 17.92 1.83
N LEU A 20 -1.47 17.83 1.23
CA LEU A 20 -0.74 16.58 1.06
C LEU A 20 -0.24 16.03 2.40
N ALA A 21 0.28 16.90 3.28
CA ALA A 21 0.73 16.54 4.63
C ALA A 21 -0.45 16.11 5.53
N ASN A 22 -1.61 16.77 5.44
CA ASN A 22 -2.83 16.34 6.13
C ASN A 22 -3.39 15.03 5.59
N ARG A 23 -3.22 14.73 4.29
CA ARG A 23 -3.57 13.42 3.73
C ARG A 23 -2.66 12.32 4.25
N LEU A 24 -1.38 12.59 4.46
CA LEU A 24 -0.41 11.64 5.02
C LEU A 24 -0.60 11.37 6.53
N ARG A 25 -1.28 12.27 7.26
CA ARG A 25 -1.57 12.13 8.70
C ARG A 25 -2.96 11.58 9.05
N ARG A 26 -3.84 11.39 8.06
CA ARG A 26 -5.17 10.86 8.30
C ARG A 26 -5.14 9.34 8.31
N ASP A 27 -5.69 8.76 9.37
CA ASP A 27 -6.10 7.35 9.35
C ASP A 27 -6.97 7.09 8.10
N PRO A 28 -6.85 5.92 7.47
CA PRO A 28 -7.59 5.60 6.25
C PRO A 28 -9.10 5.79 6.51
N ALA A 29 -9.71 6.72 5.77
CA ALA A 29 -11.10 7.12 5.98
C ALA A 29 -12.08 6.15 5.31
N THR A 30 -11.61 5.28 4.41
CA THR A 30 -12.41 4.25 3.74
C THR A 30 -11.73 2.88 3.76
N PRO A 31 -12.49 1.78 3.67
CA PRO A 31 -11.92 0.44 3.56
C PRO A 31 -10.97 0.29 2.35
N ARG A 32 -11.24 0.98 1.24
CA ARG A 32 -10.38 0.97 0.05
C ARG A 32 -9.04 1.69 0.30
N GLU A 33 -9.06 2.81 1.02
CA GLU A 33 -7.82 3.49 1.46
C GLU A 33 -7.02 2.63 2.44
N ALA A 34 -7.69 1.87 3.32
CA ALA A 34 -7.02 0.95 4.23
C ALA A 34 -6.27 -0.17 3.49
N VAL A 35 -6.84 -0.68 2.39
CA VAL A 35 -6.16 -1.65 1.51
C VAL A 35 -4.93 -1.01 0.85
N GLY A 36 -5.06 0.22 0.32
CA GLY A 36 -3.93 0.94 -0.27
C GLY A 36 -2.80 1.20 0.73
N ALA A 37 -3.13 1.60 1.96
CA ALA A 37 -2.16 1.80 3.03
C ALA A 37 -1.46 0.48 3.42
N ALA A 38 -2.22 -0.61 3.57
CA ALA A 38 -1.66 -1.92 3.87
C ALA A 38 -0.76 -2.45 2.74
N MET A 39 -1.12 -2.19 1.48
CA MET A 39 -0.30 -2.52 0.30
C MET A 39 1.02 -1.73 0.30
N PHE A 40 0.97 -0.43 0.60
CA PHE A 40 2.17 0.39 0.73
C PHE A 40 3.10 -0.11 1.86
N THR A 41 2.55 -0.45 3.02
CA THR A 41 3.33 -1.05 4.12
C THR A 41 3.95 -2.37 3.69
N LEU A 42 3.21 -3.24 2.99
CA LEU A 42 3.73 -4.51 2.50
C LEU A 42 4.91 -4.32 1.53
N ASP A 43 4.80 -3.39 0.57
CA ASP A 43 5.89 -3.05 -0.36
C ASP A 43 7.13 -2.55 0.40
N GLN A 44 6.93 -1.65 1.38
CA GLN A 44 8.03 -1.12 2.17
C GLN A 44 8.72 -2.23 2.97
N THR A 45 7.96 -3.08 3.67
CA THR A 45 8.50 -4.21 4.43
C THR A 45 9.21 -5.20 3.50
N PHE A 46 8.67 -5.47 2.32
CA PHE A 46 9.36 -6.31 1.33
C PHE A 46 10.72 -5.74 0.92
N GLU A 47 10.81 -4.46 0.57
CA GLU A 47 12.09 -3.84 0.18
C GLU A 47 13.12 -3.85 1.32
N GLU A 48 12.68 -3.59 2.56
CA GLU A 48 13.53 -3.66 3.75
C GLU A 48 14.03 -5.08 4.02
N ARG A 49 13.20 -6.10 3.76
CA ARG A 49 13.52 -7.52 3.99
C ARG A 49 14.10 -8.24 2.77
N ARG A 50 14.14 -7.61 1.59
CA ARG A 50 14.47 -8.25 0.30
C ARG A 50 15.79 -9.02 0.33
N GLY A 51 16.79 -8.52 1.04
CA GLY A 51 18.12 -9.16 1.17
C GLY A 51 18.15 -10.40 2.07
N HIS A 52 17.09 -10.64 2.84
CA HIS A 52 16.97 -11.76 3.79
C HIS A 52 16.04 -12.87 3.31
N LEU A 53 15.32 -12.64 2.21
CA LEU A 53 14.40 -13.62 1.63
C LEU A 53 15.15 -14.66 0.80
N VAL A 54 14.68 -15.90 0.87
CA VAL A 54 15.21 -17.01 0.06
C VAL A 54 14.82 -16.84 -1.41
N ASP A 55 13.61 -16.35 -1.68
CA ASP A 55 13.12 -16.06 -3.03
C ASP A 55 12.47 -14.66 -3.11
N PRO A 56 13.28 -13.59 -3.17
CA PRO A 56 12.75 -12.24 -3.25
C PRO A 56 12.03 -11.95 -4.58
N ARG A 57 12.41 -12.63 -5.67
CA ARG A 57 11.76 -12.43 -6.97
C ARG A 57 10.35 -12.99 -6.96
N GLY A 58 10.18 -14.21 -6.47
CA GLY A 58 8.87 -14.81 -6.36
C GLY A 58 7.94 -14.07 -5.39
N VAL A 59 8.46 -13.40 -4.38
CA VAL A 59 7.68 -12.51 -3.51
C VAL A 59 7.26 -11.24 -4.25
N SER A 60 8.18 -10.60 -4.98
CA SER A 60 7.90 -9.40 -5.79
C SER A 60 6.83 -9.66 -6.84
N ASP A 61 6.97 -10.75 -7.61
CA ASP A 61 6.02 -11.13 -8.65
C ASP A 61 4.62 -11.33 -8.07
N GLN A 62 4.54 -11.95 -6.89
CA GLN A 62 3.26 -12.18 -6.22
C GLN A 62 2.61 -10.89 -5.71
N ILE A 63 3.41 -9.96 -5.18
CA ILE A 63 2.94 -8.62 -4.79
C ILE A 63 2.35 -7.89 -6.02
N ASP A 64 3.00 -7.98 -7.17
CA ASP A 64 2.52 -7.33 -8.40
C ASP A 64 1.21 -7.96 -8.91
N VAL A 65 1.05 -9.27 -8.79
CA VAL A 65 -0.22 -9.97 -9.08
C VAL A 65 -1.36 -9.47 -8.16
N ILE A 66 -1.08 -9.32 -6.86
CA ILE A 66 -2.06 -8.79 -5.90
C ILE A 66 -2.44 -7.34 -6.26
N LYS A 67 -1.46 -6.48 -6.59
CA LYS A 67 -1.73 -5.11 -7.03
C LYS A 67 -2.62 -5.08 -8.28
N ALA A 68 -2.33 -5.94 -9.26
CA ALA A 68 -3.11 -6.02 -10.49
C ALA A 68 -4.58 -6.40 -10.20
N GLU A 69 -4.80 -7.41 -9.35
CA GLU A 69 -6.16 -7.83 -8.97
C GLU A 69 -6.90 -6.75 -8.17
N LEU A 70 -6.22 -6.05 -7.25
CA LEU A 70 -6.80 -4.93 -6.49
C LEU A 70 -7.20 -3.74 -7.38
N CYS A 71 -6.49 -3.54 -8.48
CA CYS A 71 -6.75 -2.49 -9.48
C CYS A 71 -7.76 -2.91 -10.56
N SER A 72 -8.22 -4.16 -10.56
CA SER A 72 -9.28 -4.63 -11.45
C SER A 72 -10.57 -3.82 -11.26
N ASP A 73 -11.36 -3.70 -12.33
CA ASP A 73 -12.70 -3.10 -12.28
C ASP A 73 -13.62 -3.82 -11.27
N LYS A 74 -13.41 -5.13 -11.12
CA LYS A 74 -14.13 -6.00 -10.18
C LYS A 74 -13.17 -6.99 -9.52
N PRO A 75 -12.52 -6.57 -8.42
CA PRO A 75 -11.62 -7.42 -7.64
C PRO A 75 -12.37 -8.60 -7.03
N HIS A 76 -11.87 -9.82 -7.24
CA HIS A 76 -12.52 -11.03 -6.79
C HIS A 76 -11.94 -11.51 -5.46
N LYS A 77 -12.80 -11.59 -4.42
CA LYS A 77 -12.41 -11.97 -3.06
C LYS A 77 -11.61 -13.27 -2.98
N LEU A 78 -12.13 -14.35 -3.55
CA LEU A 78 -11.47 -15.67 -3.49
C LEU A 78 -10.11 -15.70 -4.21
N VAL A 79 -9.95 -14.86 -5.23
CA VAL A 79 -8.70 -14.76 -6.00
C VAL A 79 -7.66 -14.01 -5.17
N LEU A 80 -8.04 -12.89 -4.55
CA LEU A 80 -7.18 -12.15 -3.63
C LEU A 80 -6.78 -13.00 -2.41
N GLU A 81 -7.70 -13.76 -1.82
CA GLU A 81 -7.39 -14.65 -0.70
C GLU A 81 -6.37 -15.73 -1.10
N ALA A 82 -6.53 -16.35 -2.28
CA ALA A 82 -5.56 -17.30 -2.81
C ALA A 82 -4.18 -16.68 -3.03
N TYR A 83 -4.11 -15.46 -3.59
CA TYR A 83 -2.83 -14.79 -3.79
C TYR A 83 -2.15 -14.39 -2.48
N LEU A 84 -2.92 -13.99 -1.46
CA LEU A 84 -2.41 -13.67 -0.13
C LEU A 84 -1.94 -14.92 0.62
N ASP A 85 -2.60 -16.06 0.44
CA ASP A 85 -2.16 -17.36 0.99
C ASP A 85 -0.83 -17.79 0.38
N GLU A 86 -0.70 -17.68 -0.93
CA GLU A 86 0.56 -17.95 -1.62
C GLU A 86 1.68 -16.99 -1.18
N LEU A 87 1.38 -15.69 -1.06
CA LEU A 87 2.35 -14.71 -0.56
C LEU A 87 2.78 -15.03 0.87
N SER A 88 1.85 -15.44 1.74
CA SER A 88 2.16 -15.87 3.10
C SER A 88 3.08 -17.10 3.12
N GLY A 89 2.89 -18.05 2.20
CA GLY A 89 3.77 -19.21 2.07
C GLY A 89 5.19 -18.81 1.61
N ARG A 90 5.28 -17.83 0.70
CA ARG A 90 6.57 -17.31 0.17
C ARG A 90 7.31 -16.43 1.18
N ALA A 91 6.60 -15.68 2.03
CA ALA A 91 7.20 -14.93 3.13
C ALA A 91 7.95 -15.84 4.12
N GLY A 92 7.54 -17.12 4.21
CA GLY A 92 8.25 -18.14 4.97
C GLY A 92 8.30 -17.82 6.45
N ALA A 93 9.50 -17.77 7.02
CA ALA A 93 9.73 -17.47 8.44
C ALA A 93 9.95 -15.98 8.74
N ASP A 94 9.87 -15.09 7.74
CA ASP A 94 9.99 -13.65 7.98
C ASP A 94 8.72 -13.14 8.68
N ALA A 95 8.86 -12.87 9.99
CA ALA A 95 7.74 -12.48 10.84
C ALA A 95 7.15 -11.12 10.45
N GLU A 96 7.97 -10.17 10.01
CA GLU A 96 7.51 -8.83 9.66
C GLU A 96 6.77 -8.83 8.33
N LEU A 97 7.29 -9.54 7.34
CA LEU A 97 6.61 -9.72 6.06
C LEU A 97 5.30 -10.50 6.25
N SER A 98 5.31 -11.55 7.06
CA SER A 98 4.10 -12.33 7.40
C SER A 98 3.05 -11.46 8.09
N GLU A 99 3.45 -10.58 9.01
CA GLU A 99 2.55 -9.63 9.67
C GLU A 99 1.97 -8.62 8.66
N ALA A 100 2.79 -8.08 7.76
CA ALA A 100 2.34 -7.17 6.72
C ALA A 100 1.29 -7.84 5.79
N VAL A 101 1.51 -9.10 5.40
CA VAL A 101 0.53 -9.90 4.64
C VAL A 101 -0.77 -10.08 5.42
N ALA A 102 -0.70 -10.38 6.72
CA ALA A 102 -1.88 -10.52 7.56
C ALA A 102 -2.68 -9.21 7.68
N ARG A 103 -2.00 -8.06 7.80
CA ARG A 103 -2.64 -6.74 7.82
C ARG A 103 -3.35 -6.42 6.50
N LEU A 104 -2.73 -6.74 5.36
CA LEU A 104 -3.35 -6.60 4.05
C LEU A 104 -4.60 -7.49 3.91
N ARG A 105 -4.50 -8.76 4.34
CA ARG A 105 -5.64 -9.69 4.34
C ARG A 105 -6.82 -9.14 5.14
N GLU A 106 -6.57 -8.57 6.31
CA GLU A 106 -7.63 -7.96 7.14
C GLU A 106 -8.22 -6.70 6.51
N ALA A 107 -7.41 -5.88 5.84
CA ALA A 107 -7.91 -4.72 5.09
C ALA A 107 -8.82 -5.14 3.92
N VAL A 108 -8.42 -6.17 3.16
CA VAL A 108 -9.21 -6.70 2.03
C VAL A 108 -10.54 -7.27 2.52
N ARG A 109 -10.55 -8.01 3.63
CA ARG A 109 -11.78 -8.55 4.23
C ARG A 109 -12.78 -7.47 4.60
N ARG A 110 -12.30 -6.37 5.20
CA ARG A 110 -13.14 -5.21 5.58
C ARG A 110 -13.63 -4.39 4.39
N TRP A 111 -12.91 -4.42 3.27
CA TRP A 111 -13.34 -3.75 2.04
C TRP A 111 -14.42 -4.52 1.29
N GLN A 112 -14.42 -5.84 1.40
CA GLN A 112 -15.35 -6.73 0.71
C GLN A 112 -16.46 -7.30 1.62
N SER A 113 -16.60 -6.77 2.84
CA SER A 113 -17.72 -7.03 3.76
C SER A 113 -18.88 -6.10 3.48
#